data_AF-M1ET19-F1
#
_entry.id   AF-M1ET19-F1
#
_cell.length_a   1.000
_cell.length_b   1.000
_cell.length_c   1.000
_cell.angle_alpha   90.00
_cell.angle_beta   90.00
_cell.angle_gamma   90.00
#
_symmetry.space_group_name_H-M   'P 1'
#
loop_
_entity.id
_entity.type
_entity.pdbx_description
1 polymer ?
#
loop_
_entity_poly.entity_id
_entity_poly.type
_entity_poly.pdbx_seq_one_letter_code
_entity_poly.pdbx_strand_id
1 'polypeptide(L)'
;GLWPTLLARMKIDLEAFITRHLDQIIPRITTQSPLNQSSMNAMGSLSILSPDQVLPQLISTITASVQNPALRQVTREEFAIMQTPAGELYDKSIIQSAQQDSIKKANMKRENKAYSFKEQIIELELKEEIKKKKGIKEEVQLTSKQKEMLQAQLDKEAQIRRRLQELDGELEAALGLLDTILAKNPSGLTQYIPVLVDSFLPLLKSPLAAPRIKNPFLSLAACVMPPRLKALGTLVSHVTLRLLKPECALDKSWCQEELSLAVKRAVTLLHSHTITSRVGKGEPDAAPLSAPAFSLVFPFLKMVLTEMPHHSEEEEERMAQILQILTVHAQLRASPSNPPGRVDENG
;
A
#
# COMPACT_ATOMS: atom_id res chain seq x y z
N GLY A 1 -0.67 -24.44 -18.71
CA GLY A 1 -2.01 -23.93 -19.09
C GLY A 1 -2.53 -24.69 -20.29
N LEU A 2 -3.82 -24.59 -20.62
CA LEU A 2 -4.41 -25.28 -21.77
C LEU A 2 -3.94 -24.69 -23.12
N TRP A 3 -3.84 -23.36 -23.21
CA TRP A 3 -3.54 -22.66 -24.47
C TRP A 3 -2.12 -22.91 -25.02
N PRO A 4 -1.03 -23.00 -24.23
CA PRO A 4 0.29 -23.32 -24.78
C PRO A 4 0.33 -24.74 -25.35
N THR A 5 -0.37 -25.68 -24.69
CA THR A 5 -0.51 -27.07 -25.17
C THR A 5 -1.28 -27.14 -26.49
N LEU A 6 -2.28 -26.27 -26.69
CA LEU A 6 -3.02 -26.18 -27.96
C LEU A 6 -2.12 -25.65 -29.07
N LEU A 7 -1.35 -24.58 -28.83
CA LEU A 7 -0.41 -24.04 -29.83
C LEU A 7 0.64 -25.07 -30.23
N ALA A 8 1.19 -25.81 -29.26
CA ALA A 8 2.12 -26.91 -29.53
C ALA A 8 1.47 -28.01 -30.40
N ARG A 9 0.22 -28.40 -30.12
CA ARG A 9 -0.53 -29.36 -30.96
C ARG A 9 -0.82 -28.83 -32.37
N MET A 10 -1.01 -27.52 -32.51
CA MET A 10 -1.21 -26.85 -33.79
C MET A 10 0.11 -26.61 -34.57
N LYS A 11 1.26 -27.03 -34.02
CA LYS A 11 2.60 -26.80 -34.59
C LYS A 11 2.90 -25.30 -34.79
N ILE A 12 2.34 -24.46 -33.92
CA ILE A 12 2.62 -23.03 -33.89
C ILE A 12 3.77 -22.83 -32.89
N ASP A 13 4.83 -22.16 -33.34
CA ASP A 13 5.91 -21.77 -32.44
C ASP A 13 5.42 -20.76 -31.40
N LEU A 14 5.63 -21.10 -30.13
CA LEU A 14 5.06 -20.38 -29.00
C LEU A 14 5.70 -19.00 -28.83
N GLU A 15 7.02 -18.93 -28.98
CA GLU A 15 7.77 -17.69 -28.83
C GLU A 15 7.44 -16.73 -29.97
N ALA A 16 7.50 -17.18 -31.23
CA ALA A 16 7.11 -16.37 -32.38
C ALA A 16 5.64 -15.92 -32.32
N PHE A 17 4.73 -16.76 -31.82
CA PHE A 17 3.33 -16.37 -31.64
C PHE A 17 3.17 -15.25 -30.62
N ILE A 18 3.83 -15.38 -29.45
CA ILE A 18 3.77 -14.36 -28.39
C ILE A 18 4.35 -13.07 -28.94
N THR A 19 5.57 -13.07 -29.50
CA THR A 19 6.22 -11.87 -30.06
C THR A 19 5.35 -11.16 -31.09
N ARG A 20 4.73 -11.91 -31.99
CA ARG A 20 3.92 -11.35 -33.08
C ARG A 20 2.63 -10.69 -32.60
N HIS A 21 2.05 -11.19 -31.52
CA HIS A 21 0.72 -10.78 -31.06
C HIS A 21 0.72 -10.06 -29.71
N LEU A 22 1.88 -9.87 -29.08
CA LEU A 22 2.01 -9.33 -27.73
C LEU A 22 1.30 -7.98 -27.56
N ASP A 23 1.55 -7.05 -28.50
CA ASP A 23 0.99 -5.69 -28.50
C ASP A 23 -0.54 -5.68 -28.67
N GLN A 24 -1.13 -6.77 -29.17
CA GLN A 24 -2.59 -6.92 -29.25
C GLN A 24 -3.15 -7.65 -28.02
N ILE A 25 -2.40 -8.60 -27.47
CA ILE A 25 -2.81 -9.44 -26.34
C ILE A 25 -2.81 -8.63 -25.05
N ILE A 26 -1.75 -7.86 -24.78
CA ILE A 26 -1.59 -7.13 -23.52
C ILE A 26 -2.72 -6.12 -23.32
N PRO A 27 -2.99 -5.17 -24.24
CA PRO A 27 -4.08 -4.21 -24.06
C PRO A 27 -5.43 -4.91 -23.91
N ARG A 28 -5.71 -5.94 -24.70
CA ARG A 28 -6.99 -6.69 -24.61
C ARG A 28 -7.22 -7.35 -23.27
N ILE A 29 -6.15 -7.66 -22.54
CA ILE A 29 -6.23 -8.27 -21.22
C ILE A 29 -6.21 -7.21 -20.12
N THR A 30 -5.39 -6.15 -20.26
CA THR A 30 -5.22 -5.11 -19.25
C THR A 30 -6.33 -4.05 -19.26
N THR A 31 -7.04 -3.85 -20.37
CA THR A 31 -8.14 -2.86 -20.46
C THR A 31 -9.50 -3.40 -20.03
N GLN A 32 -9.61 -4.68 -19.67
CA GLN A 32 -10.87 -5.25 -19.19
C GLN A 32 -11.06 -4.88 -17.71
N SER A 33 -12.07 -4.06 -17.41
CA SER A 33 -12.49 -3.79 -16.02
C SER A 33 -13.88 -4.40 -15.75
N PRO A 34 -14.02 -5.31 -14.77
CA PRO A 34 -12.97 -5.87 -13.90
C PRO A 34 -12.09 -6.89 -14.63
N LEU A 35 -10.81 -7.00 -14.23
CA LEU A 35 -9.93 -8.05 -14.73
C LEU A 35 -10.45 -9.41 -14.24
N ASN A 36 -10.83 -10.30 -15.16
CA ASN A 36 -11.29 -11.63 -14.80
C ASN A 36 -10.10 -12.56 -14.43
N GLN A 37 -10.35 -13.60 -13.63
CA GLN A 37 -9.31 -14.53 -13.18
C GLN A 37 -8.62 -15.27 -14.33
N SER A 38 -9.34 -15.56 -15.42
CA SER A 38 -8.80 -16.25 -16.59
C SER A 38 -7.77 -15.38 -17.33
N SER A 39 -8.06 -14.08 -17.45
CA SER A 39 -7.20 -13.03 -17.99
C SER A 39 -5.92 -12.90 -17.17
N MET A 40 -6.03 -12.84 -15.84
CA MET A 40 -4.87 -12.84 -14.93
C MET A 40 -4.02 -14.11 -15.11
N ASN A 41 -4.64 -15.28 -15.09
CA ASN A 41 -3.95 -16.56 -15.27
C ASN A 41 -3.25 -16.69 -16.63
N ALA A 42 -3.84 -16.13 -17.68
CA ALA A 42 -3.23 -16.06 -19.01
C ALA A 42 -1.99 -15.17 -18.98
N MET A 43 -2.04 -14.00 -18.34
CA MET A 43 -0.88 -13.13 -18.18
C MET A 43 0.24 -13.77 -17.36
N GLY A 44 -0.10 -14.43 -16.25
CA GLY A 44 0.89 -15.19 -15.47
C GLY A 44 1.49 -16.37 -16.23
N SER A 45 0.77 -16.92 -17.22
CA SER A 45 1.34 -17.94 -18.11
C SER A 45 2.27 -17.32 -19.15
N LEU A 46 1.87 -16.18 -19.74
CA LEU A 46 2.70 -15.45 -20.71
C LEU A 46 4.02 -14.99 -20.11
N SER A 47 4.01 -14.51 -18.86
CA SER A 47 5.22 -14.05 -18.17
C SER A 47 6.24 -15.16 -17.92
N ILE A 48 5.81 -16.42 -17.76
CA ILE A 48 6.71 -17.58 -17.67
C ILE A 48 7.24 -17.98 -19.06
N LEU A 49 6.42 -17.87 -20.10
CA LEU A 49 6.76 -18.39 -21.43
C LEU A 49 7.66 -17.46 -22.24
N SER A 50 7.52 -16.14 -22.08
CA SER A 50 8.38 -15.15 -22.74
C SER A 50 8.67 -13.97 -21.79
N PRO A 51 9.44 -14.22 -20.70
CA PRO A 51 9.68 -13.22 -19.66
C PRO A 51 10.32 -11.94 -20.22
N ASP A 52 11.31 -12.06 -21.10
CA ASP A 52 12.08 -10.93 -21.63
C ASP A 52 11.22 -9.95 -22.45
N GLN A 53 10.12 -10.41 -23.03
CA GLN A 53 9.22 -9.57 -23.82
C GLN A 53 7.99 -9.13 -23.01
N VAL A 54 7.45 -10.03 -22.20
CA VAL A 54 6.20 -9.81 -21.47
C VAL A 54 6.41 -8.97 -20.20
N LEU A 55 7.48 -9.23 -19.43
CA LEU A 55 7.71 -8.54 -18.16
C LEU A 55 7.91 -7.03 -18.32
N PRO A 56 8.72 -6.51 -19.28
CA PRO A 56 8.89 -5.06 -19.44
C PRO A 56 7.55 -4.35 -19.67
N GLN A 57 6.69 -4.90 -20.53
CA GLN A 57 5.40 -4.29 -20.84
C GLN A 57 4.43 -4.34 -19.65
N LEU A 58 4.37 -5.47 -18.93
CA LEU A 58 3.48 -5.60 -17.77
C LEU A 58 3.92 -4.73 -16.61
N ILE A 59 5.21 -4.76 -16.27
CA ILE A 59 5.74 -3.91 -15.21
C ILE A 59 5.57 -2.44 -15.58
N SER A 60 5.81 -2.04 -16.83
CA SER A 60 5.54 -0.67 -17.28
C SER A 60 4.08 -0.27 -17.08
N THR A 61 3.13 -1.16 -17.39
CA THR A 61 1.68 -0.90 -17.21
C THR A 61 1.32 -0.77 -15.73
N ILE A 62 1.81 -1.70 -14.89
CA ILE A 62 1.57 -1.70 -13.45
C ILE A 62 2.18 -0.45 -12.81
N THR A 63 3.44 -0.16 -13.12
CA THR A 63 4.16 1.01 -12.60
C THR A 63 3.47 2.31 -13.02
N ALA A 64 2.99 2.43 -14.27
CA ALA A 64 2.25 3.61 -14.70
C ALA A 64 0.96 3.84 -13.88
N SER A 65 0.21 2.78 -13.57
CA SER A 65 -0.98 2.86 -12.71
C SER A 65 -0.63 3.23 -11.27
N VAL A 66 0.36 2.55 -10.68
CA VAL A 66 0.84 2.78 -9.30
C VAL A 66 1.46 4.18 -9.13
N GLN A 67 2.08 4.73 -10.17
CA GLN A 67 2.66 6.07 -10.15
C GLN A 67 1.66 7.18 -10.46
N ASN A 68 0.36 6.88 -10.62
CA ASN A 68 -0.67 7.88 -10.81
C ASN A 68 -0.65 8.92 -9.66
N PRO A 69 -0.38 10.20 -9.94
CA PRO A 69 -0.25 11.22 -8.89
C PRO A 69 -1.54 11.42 -8.09
N ALA A 70 -2.71 11.12 -8.68
CA ALA A 70 -3.99 11.23 -7.99
C ALA A 70 -4.07 10.34 -6.75
N LEU A 71 -3.42 9.17 -6.77
CA LEU A 71 -3.37 8.25 -5.63
C LEU A 71 -2.69 8.88 -4.41
N ARG A 72 -1.70 9.75 -4.62
CA ARG A 72 -0.93 10.41 -3.55
C ARG A 72 -1.64 11.65 -2.99
N GLN A 73 -2.60 12.19 -3.73
CA GLN A 73 -3.32 13.42 -3.37
C GLN A 73 -4.59 13.16 -2.55
N VAL A 74 -5.01 11.90 -2.41
CA VAL A 74 -6.21 11.53 -1.66
C VAL A 74 -6.06 11.90 -0.19
N THR A 75 -7.03 12.66 0.33
CA THR A 75 -7.03 13.07 1.74
C THR A 75 -7.75 12.06 2.64
N ARG A 76 -7.53 12.14 3.95
CA ARG A 76 -8.26 11.33 4.94
C ARG A 76 -9.76 11.62 4.94
N GLU A 77 -10.14 12.87 4.67
CA GLU A 77 -11.54 13.27 4.57
C GLU A 77 -12.20 12.65 3.34
N GLU A 78 -11.58 12.75 2.17
CA GLU A 78 -12.09 12.12 0.95
C GLU A 78 -12.23 10.60 1.10
N PHE A 79 -11.24 9.97 1.73
CA PHE A 79 -11.29 8.53 2.02
C PHE A 79 -12.43 8.17 3.00
N ALA A 80 -12.68 9.00 4.01
CA ALA A 80 -13.81 8.81 4.92
C ALA A 80 -15.17 9.03 4.23
N ILE A 81 -15.26 9.99 3.31
CA ILE A 81 -16.42 10.18 2.43
C ILE A 81 -16.67 8.93 1.57
N MET A 82 -15.61 8.35 1.00
CA MET A 82 -15.69 7.09 0.23
C MET A 82 -16.26 5.93 1.05
N GLN A 83 -15.87 5.82 2.32
CA GLN A 83 -16.36 4.77 3.23
C GLN A 83 -17.80 5.00 3.70
N THR A 84 -18.34 6.22 3.54
CA THR A 84 -19.70 6.54 3.97
C THR A 84 -20.71 5.98 2.97
N PRO A 85 -21.76 5.26 3.43
CA PRO A 85 -22.77 4.67 2.55
C PRO A 85 -23.42 5.68 1.61
N ALA A 86 -23.81 5.21 0.41
CA ALA A 86 -24.52 6.05 -0.55
C ALA A 86 -25.84 6.57 0.05
N GLY A 87 -26.08 7.87 -0.06
CA GLY A 87 -27.25 8.54 0.50
C GLY A 87 -27.08 9.05 1.94
N GLU A 88 -25.95 8.77 2.58
CA GLU A 88 -25.58 9.37 3.86
C GLU A 88 -24.50 10.44 3.68
N LEU A 89 -24.63 11.54 4.44
CA LEU A 89 -23.62 12.59 4.50
C LEU A 89 -22.55 12.25 5.52
N TYR A 90 -21.31 12.35 5.08
CA TYR A 90 -20.16 12.41 5.96
C TYR A 90 -20.15 13.74 6.73
N ASP A 91 -20.29 14.87 6.02
CA ASP A 91 -20.38 16.19 6.66
C ASP A 91 -21.80 16.45 7.19
N LYS A 92 -21.98 16.22 8.49
CA LYS A 92 -23.26 16.43 9.19
C LYS A 92 -23.42 17.85 9.73
N SER A 93 -22.48 18.77 9.49
CA SER A 93 -22.52 20.14 10.02
C SER A 93 -23.80 20.88 9.63
N ILE A 94 -24.27 20.71 8.39
CA ILE A 94 -25.51 21.33 7.86
C ILE A 94 -26.74 20.86 8.66
N ILE A 95 -26.80 19.56 9.00
CA ILE A 95 -27.90 18.97 9.77
C ILE A 95 -27.85 19.48 11.22
N GLN A 96 -26.66 19.53 11.81
CA GLN A 96 -26.46 20.02 13.17
C GLN A 96 -26.82 21.51 13.30
N SER A 97 -26.44 22.35 12.33
CA SER A 97 -26.83 23.77 12.31
C SER A 97 -28.34 23.94 12.18
N ALA A 98 -29.00 23.13 11.33
CA ALA A 98 -30.44 23.18 11.16
C ALA A 98 -31.20 22.75 12.43
N GLN A 99 -30.68 21.76 13.16
CA GLN A 99 -31.20 21.34 14.47
C GLN A 99 -31.02 22.43 15.53
N GLN A 100 -29.87 23.12 15.56
CA GLN A 100 -29.68 24.23 16.49
C GLN A 100 -30.63 25.40 16.20
N ASP A 101 -30.87 25.72 14.92
CA ASP A 101 -31.80 26.78 14.53
C ASP A 101 -33.25 26.45 14.87
N SER A 102 -33.65 25.18 14.77
CA SER A 102 -35.00 24.75 15.18
C SER A 102 -35.18 24.80 16.69
N ILE A 103 -34.16 24.41 17.47
CA ILE A 103 -34.14 24.51 18.94
C ILE A 103 -34.19 25.98 19.38
N LYS A 104 -33.41 26.86 18.76
CA LYS A 104 -33.44 28.31 19.04
C LYS A 104 -34.82 28.92 18.75
N LYS A 105 -35.43 28.58 17.61
CA LYS A 105 -36.80 29.04 17.26
C LYS A 105 -37.87 28.50 18.22
N ALA A 106 -37.70 27.29 18.74
CA ALA A 106 -38.61 26.71 19.73
C ALA A 106 -38.46 27.38 21.11
N ASN A 107 -37.22 27.68 21.53
CA ASN A 107 -36.94 28.37 22.80
C ASN A 107 -37.40 29.84 22.77
N MET A 108 -37.32 30.52 21.63
CA MET A 108 -37.81 31.90 21.46
C MET A 108 -39.35 32.01 21.54
N LYS A 109 -40.09 30.90 21.40
CA LYS A 109 -41.55 30.83 21.57
C LYS A 109 -41.99 30.37 22.98
N ARG A 110 -41.06 30.08 23.89
CA ARG A 110 -41.31 29.60 25.26
C ARG A 110 -40.83 30.57 26.33
N GLU A 111 -40.81 31.87 26.06
CA GLU A 111 -40.80 32.87 27.13
C GLU A 111 -42.20 32.96 27.75
N ASN A 112 -42.56 31.98 28.57
CA ASN A 112 -43.57 32.16 29.59
C ASN A 112 -43.09 31.55 30.91
N LYS A 113 -43.18 32.37 31.95
CA LYS A 113 -42.53 32.27 33.26
C LYS A 113 -42.70 30.90 33.96
N ALA A 114 -41.64 30.53 34.70
CA ALA A 114 -41.57 29.54 35.79
C ALA A 114 -41.34 28.06 35.41
N TYR A 115 -40.15 27.72 34.91
CA TYR A 115 -39.64 26.34 34.97
C TYR A 115 -38.20 26.32 35.51
N SER A 116 -37.96 25.49 36.52
CA SER A 116 -36.70 25.38 37.25
C SER A 116 -35.66 24.62 36.42
N PHE A 117 -34.47 25.19 36.29
CA PHE A 117 -33.34 24.73 35.47
C PHE A 117 -33.00 23.23 35.64
N LYS A 118 -33.23 22.66 36.83
CA LYS A 118 -33.01 21.23 37.12
C LYS A 118 -34.01 20.30 36.41
N GLU A 119 -35.27 20.70 36.28
CA GLU A 119 -36.28 19.91 35.60
C GLU A 119 -36.05 19.89 34.09
N GLN A 120 -35.50 20.98 33.53
CA GLN A 120 -35.14 21.09 32.12
C GLN A 120 -34.01 20.14 31.72
N ILE A 121 -33.01 19.93 32.58
CA ILE A 121 -31.91 19.00 32.33
C ILE A 121 -32.42 17.56 32.35
N ILE A 122 -33.26 17.21 33.33
CA ILE A 122 -33.87 15.88 33.45
C ILE A 122 -34.78 15.59 32.25
N GLU A 123 -35.53 16.58 31.76
CA GLU A 123 -36.39 16.43 30.59
C GLU A 123 -35.60 16.30 29.27
N LEU A 124 -34.43 16.95 29.18
CA LEU A 124 -33.51 16.80 28.04
C LEU A 124 -32.87 15.41 28.01
N GLU A 125 -32.38 14.91 29.14
CA GLU A 125 -31.82 13.56 29.27
C GLU A 125 -32.89 12.48 28.99
N LEU A 126 -34.11 12.65 29.53
CA LEU A 126 -35.22 11.72 29.28
C LEU A 126 -35.62 11.71 27.79
N LYS A 127 -35.55 12.86 27.11
CA LYS A 127 -35.80 12.95 25.66
C LYS A 127 -34.70 12.28 24.85
N GLU A 128 -33.43 12.41 25.22
CA GLU A 128 -32.34 11.69 24.53
C GLU A 128 -32.43 10.17 24.72
N GLU A 129 -32.84 9.72 25.91
CA GLU A 129 -32.99 8.29 26.21
C GLU A 129 -34.21 7.68 25.51
N ILE A 130 -35.31 8.43 25.38
CA ILE A 130 -36.49 8.04 24.57
C ILE A 130 -36.16 8.08 23.07
N LYS A 131 -35.35 9.05 22.59
CA LYS A 131 -34.90 9.15 21.18
C LYS A 131 -34.04 7.96 20.76
N LYS A 132 -33.12 7.52 21.64
CA LYS A 132 -32.33 6.30 21.42
C LYS A 132 -33.20 5.03 21.44
N LYS A 133 -34.25 4.98 22.28
CA LYS A 133 -35.12 3.80 22.42
C LYS A 133 -36.24 3.69 21.38
N LYS A 134 -36.69 4.80 20.76
CA LYS A 134 -37.86 4.79 19.84
C LYS A 134 -37.55 4.91 18.34
N GLY A 135 -36.30 5.16 17.93
CA GLY A 135 -35.96 5.22 16.49
C GLY A 135 -36.73 6.30 15.70
N ILE A 136 -37.29 7.30 16.38
CA ILE A 136 -38.06 8.38 15.73
C ILE A 136 -37.05 9.38 15.16
N LYS A 137 -36.82 9.30 13.84
CA LYS A 137 -36.24 10.41 13.07
C LYS A 137 -37.33 11.49 12.96
N GLU A 138 -37.36 12.44 13.88
CA GLU A 138 -38.05 13.70 13.59
C GLU A 138 -37.37 14.31 12.38
N GLU A 139 -38.08 14.33 11.24
CA GLU A 139 -37.69 15.10 10.08
C GLU A 139 -37.61 16.57 10.51
N VAL A 140 -36.39 17.00 10.82
CA VAL A 140 -36.06 18.41 10.94
C VAL A 140 -36.61 19.08 9.68
N GLN A 141 -37.60 19.97 9.80
CA GLN A 141 -38.14 20.69 8.66
C GLN A 141 -37.06 21.65 8.14
N LEU A 142 -36.23 21.13 7.24
CA LEU A 142 -35.19 21.89 6.56
C LEU A 142 -35.87 22.96 5.70
N THR A 143 -35.41 24.20 5.84
CA THR A 143 -35.80 25.30 4.95
C THR A 143 -35.41 24.98 3.51
N SER A 144 -36.04 25.60 2.51
CA SER A 144 -35.71 25.34 1.10
C SER A 144 -34.23 25.54 0.79
N LYS A 145 -33.59 26.57 1.39
CA LYS A 145 -32.14 26.79 1.28
C LYS A 145 -31.33 25.67 1.93
N GLN A 146 -31.72 25.19 3.10
CA GLN A 146 -31.03 24.08 3.77
C GLN A 146 -31.17 22.76 3.00
N LYS A 147 -32.33 22.50 2.37
CA LYS A 147 -32.52 21.34 1.48
C LYS A 147 -31.62 21.40 0.26
N GLU A 148 -31.49 22.58 -0.36
CA GLU A 148 -30.60 22.80 -1.50
C GLU A 148 -29.13 22.63 -1.10
N MET A 149 -28.70 23.19 0.04
CA MET A 149 -27.34 23.00 0.55
C MET A 149 -27.04 21.54 0.90
N LEU A 150 -28.01 20.81 1.47
CA LEU A 150 -27.90 19.38 1.76
C LEU A 150 -27.73 18.57 0.47
N GLN A 151 -28.54 18.85 -0.54
CA GLN A 151 -28.46 18.18 -1.84
C GLN A 151 -27.12 18.46 -2.51
N ALA A 152 -26.68 19.73 -2.52
CA ALA A 152 -25.39 20.11 -3.07
C ALA A 152 -24.22 19.41 -2.37
N GLN A 153 -24.30 19.22 -1.05
CA GLN A 153 -23.28 18.47 -0.31
C GLN A 153 -23.32 16.97 -0.65
N LEU A 154 -24.51 16.37 -0.76
CA LEU A 154 -24.68 14.98 -1.16
C LEU A 154 -24.10 14.72 -2.55
N ASP A 155 -24.33 15.64 -3.49
CA ASP A 155 -23.82 15.54 -4.86
C ASP A 155 -22.30 15.65 -4.91
N LYS A 156 -21.71 16.58 -4.13
CA LYS A 156 -20.26 16.71 -3.98
C LYS A 156 -19.64 15.44 -3.41
N GLU A 157 -20.17 14.94 -2.29
CA GLU A 157 -19.70 13.70 -1.68
C GLU A 157 -19.85 12.52 -2.66
N ALA A 158 -20.97 12.42 -3.39
CA ALA A 158 -21.17 11.38 -4.40
C ALA A 158 -20.19 11.44 -5.57
N GLN A 159 -19.74 12.63 -5.96
CA GLN A 159 -18.67 12.78 -6.94
C GLN A 159 -17.32 12.32 -6.38
N ILE A 160 -17.00 12.67 -5.13
CA ILE A 160 -15.79 12.21 -4.44
C ILE A 160 -15.78 10.68 -4.34
N ARG A 161 -16.89 10.06 -3.90
CA ARG A 161 -16.99 8.59 -3.81
C ARG A 161 -16.71 7.92 -5.16
N ARG A 162 -17.36 8.39 -6.24
CA ARG A 162 -17.16 7.83 -7.59
C ARG A 162 -15.70 7.93 -8.03
N ARG A 163 -15.09 9.11 -7.92
CA ARG A 163 -13.69 9.34 -8.27
C ARG A 163 -12.74 8.41 -7.51
N LEU A 164 -12.93 8.27 -6.20
CA LEU A 164 -12.06 7.42 -5.38
C LEU A 164 -12.28 5.93 -5.64
N GLN A 165 -13.51 5.50 -5.91
CA GLN A 165 -13.83 4.12 -6.29
C GLN A 165 -13.21 3.74 -7.63
N GLU A 166 -13.22 4.65 -8.61
CA GLU A 166 -12.53 4.46 -9.89
C GLU A 166 -11.02 4.30 -9.68
N LEU A 167 -10.40 5.19 -8.89
CA LEU A 167 -8.97 5.11 -8.54
C LEU A 167 -8.61 3.82 -7.80
N ASP A 168 -9.43 3.39 -6.83
CA ASP A 168 -9.20 2.14 -6.09
C ASP A 168 -9.35 0.91 -7.01
N GLY A 169 -10.33 0.91 -7.91
CA GLY A 169 -10.54 -0.17 -8.88
C GLY A 169 -9.40 -0.31 -9.88
N GLU A 170 -8.87 0.81 -10.39
CA GLU A 170 -7.68 0.81 -11.26
C GLU A 170 -6.44 0.27 -10.52
N LEU A 171 -6.23 0.72 -9.28
CA LEU A 171 -5.13 0.25 -8.44
C LEU A 171 -5.26 -1.24 -8.11
N GLU A 172 -6.47 -1.69 -7.76
CA GLU A 172 -6.76 -3.10 -7.48
C GLU A 172 -6.50 -3.99 -8.69
N ALA A 173 -6.90 -3.56 -9.90
CA ALA A 173 -6.63 -4.31 -11.12
C ALA A 173 -5.11 -4.42 -11.41
N ALA A 174 -4.36 -3.32 -11.25
CA ALA A 174 -2.92 -3.30 -11.46
C ALA A 174 -2.18 -4.19 -10.44
N LEU A 175 -2.58 -4.15 -9.17
CA LEU A 175 -1.97 -4.97 -8.12
C LEU A 175 -2.37 -6.44 -8.22
N GLY A 176 -3.60 -6.76 -8.64
CA GLY A 176 -4.01 -8.14 -8.89
C GLY A 176 -3.20 -8.80 -10.04
N LEU A 177 -2.88 -8.01 -11.06
CA LEU A 177 -1.97 -8.43 -12.12
C LEU A 177 -0.55 -8.66 -11.57
N LEU A 178 -0.04 -7.74 -10.76
CA LEU A 178 1.26 -7.90 -10.12
C LEU A 178 1.31 -9.16 -9.24
N ASP A 179 0.33 -9.37 -8.37
CA ASP A 179 0.25 -10.54 -7.49
C ASP A 179 0.28 -11.84 -8.29
N THR A 180 -0.37 -11.86 -9.45
CA THR A 180 -0.33 -13.01 -10.36
C THR A 180 1.08 -13.26 -10.91
N ILE A 181 1.82 -12.20 -11.25
CA ILE A 181 3.20 -12.31 -11.74
C ILE A 181 4.14 -12.74 -10.60
N LEU A 182 4.03 -12.13 -9.42
CA LEU A 182 4.82 -12.47 -8.23
C LEU A 182 4.62 -13.93 -7.83
N ALA A 183 3.38 -14.43 -7.84
CA ALA A 183 3.07 -15.82 -7.52
C ALA A 183 3.66 -16.84 -8.52
N LYS A 184 3.85 -16.42 -9.78
CA LYS A 184 4.46 -17.25 -10.83
C LYS A 184 5.98 -17.19 -10.83
N ASN A 185 6.56 -16.15 -10.25
CA ASN A 185 8.00 -15.90 -10.16
C ASN A 185 8.78 -16.21 -11.45
N PRO A 186 8.45 -15.55 -12.58
CA PRO A 186 9.13 -15.77 -13.85
C PRO A 186 10.60 -15.31 -13.76
N SER A 187 11.47 -15.91 -14.58
CA SER A 187 12.87 -15.52 -14.65
C SER A 187 13.03 -14.05 -15.02
N GLY A 188 13.95 -13.35 -14.34
CA GLY A 188 14.16 -11.91 -14.56
C GLY A 188 13.14 -11.00 -13.87
N LEU A 189 12.18 -11.51 -13.10
CA LEU A 189 11.28 -10.65 -12.30
C LEU A 189 12.05 -9.77 -11.29
N THR A 190 13.10 -10.33 -10.68
CA THR A 190 13.90 -9.68 -9.64
C THR A 190 14.50 -8.34 -10.09
N GLN A 191 14.82 -8.17 -11.37
CA GLN A 191 15.37 -6.92 -11.92
C GLN A 191 14.41 -5.72 -11.81
N TYR A 192 13.10 -5.98 -11.69
CA TYR A 192 12.07 -4.94 -11.59
C TYR A 192 11.73 -4.55 -10.15
N ILE A 193 12.20 -5.32 -9.17
CA ILE A 193 11.91 -5.08 -7.75
C ILE A 193 12.35 -3.69 -7.29
N PRO A 194 13.53 -3.14 -7.66
CA PRO A 194 13.90 -1.77 -7.29
C PRO A 194 12.86 -0.73 -7.74
N VAL A 195 12.37 -0.82 -8.98
CA VAL A 195 11.36 0.11 -9.53
C VAL A 195 10.02 -0.05 -8.80
N LEU A 196 9.63 -1.27 -8.45
CA LEU A 196 8.40 -1.54 -7.69
C LEU A 196 8.50 -0.97 -6.26
N VAL A 197 9.63 -1.19 -5.57
CA VAL A 197 9.88 -0.63 -4.24
C VAL A 197 9.77 0.89 -4.29
N ASP A 198 10.50 1.56 -5.19
CA ASP A 198 10.47 3.01 -5.33
C ASP A 198 9.07 3.56 -5.64
N SER A 199 8.27 2.81 -6.40
CA SER A 199 6.90 3.19 -6.74
C SER A 199 5.93 3.00 -5.58
N PHE A 200 6.16 2.01 -4.70
CA PHE A 200 5.30 1.68 -3.57
C PHE A 200 5.50 2.59 -2.37
N LEU A 201 6.74 2.99 -2.07
CA LEU A 201 7.04 3.76 -0.86
C LEU A 201 6.19 5.06 -0.73
N PRO A 202 5.99 5.87 -1.78
CA PRO A 202 5.15 7.07 -1.68
C PRO A 202 3.67 6.75 -1.42
N LEU A 203 3.17 5.63 -1.94
CA LEU A 203 1.77 5.23 -1.80
C LEU A 203 1.40 4.78 -0.39
N LEU A 204 2.39 4.36 0.41
CA LEU A 204 2.17 4.03 1.82
C LEU A 204 1.68 5.24 2.63
N LYS A 205 1.84 6.47 2.13
CA LYS A 205 1.34 7.70 2.74
C LYS A 205 -0.06 8.12 2.26
N SER A 206 -0.65 7.38 1.33
CA SER A 206 -2.01 7.62 0.85
C SER A 206 -3.01 6.76 1.63
N PRO A 207 -4.07 7.35 2.21
CA PRO A 207 -5.13 6.58 2.89
C PRO A 207 -5.82 5.55 1.98
N LEU A 208 -5.94 5.86 0.68
CA LEU A 208 -6.55 4.97 -0.31
C LEU A 208 -5.61 3.83 -0.71
N ALA A 209 -4.35 4.16 -1.02
CA ALA A 209 -3.42 3.19 -1.61
C ALA A 209 -2.70 2.34 -0.56
N ALA A 210 -2.41 2.87 0.64
CA ALA A 210 -1.63 2.16 1.66
C ALA A 210 -2.22 0.78 2.05
N PRO A 211 -3.55 0.63 2.26
CA PRO A 211 -4.16 -0.67 2.55
C PRO A 211 -3.94 -1.71 1.43
N ARG A 212 -3.95 -1.26 0.17
CA ARG A 212 -3.78 -2.12 -1.02
C ARG A 212 -2.31 -2.50 -1.23
N ILE A 213 -1.37 -1.58 -1.00
CA ILE A 213 0.07 -1.76 -1.27
C ILE A 213 0.80 -2.57 -0.21
N LYS A 214 0.30 -2.58 1.03
CA LYS A 214 0.92 -3.28 2.17
C LYS A 214 1.30 -4.72 1.84
N ASN A 215 0.36 -5.53 1.33
CA ASN A 215 0.59 -6.95 1.07
C ASN A 215 1.50 -7.18 -0.15
N PRO A 216 1.30 -6.52 -1.31
CA PRO A 216 2.24 -6.59 -2.42
C PRO A 216 3.68 -6.25 -2.04
N PHE A 217 3.89 -5.20 -1.21
CA PHE A 217 5.23 -4.85 -0.72
C PHE A 217 5.88 -6.00 0.05
N LEU A 218 5.13 -6.69 0.92
CA LEU A 218 5.63 -7.85 1.67
C LEU A 218 5.93 -9.05 0.78
N SER A 219 5.13 -9.26 -0.28
CA SER A 219 5.35 -10.32 -1.26
C SER A 219 6.65 -10.17 -2.05
N LEU A 220 7.18 -8.94 -2.18
CA LEU A 220 8.47 -8.71 -2.86
C LEU A 220 9.62 -9.46 -2.17
N ALA A 221 9.58 -9.60 -0.85
CA ALA A 221 10.60 -10.31 -0.08
C ALA A 221 10.75 -11.77 -0.54
N ALA A 222 9.64 -12.44 -0.84
CA ALA A 222 9.66 -13.82 -1.31
C ALA A 222 10.28 -14.00 -2.69
N CYS A 223 10.35 -12.93 -3.49
CA CYS A 223 10.92 -12.96 -4.85
C CYS A 223 12.44 -12.77 -4.84
N VAL A 224 12.95 -11.95 -3.90
CA VAL A 224 14.37 -11.55 -3.87
C VAL A 224 15.19 -12.26 -2.80
N MET A 225 14.54 -12.77 -1.74
CA MET A 225 15.26 -13.44 -0.67
C MET A 225 15.42 -14.93 -0.95
N PRO A 226 16.63 -15.49 -0.86
CA PRO A 226 16.82 -16.93 -0.94
C PRO A 226 16.10 -17.62 0.23
N PRO A 227 15.76 -18.93 0.11
CA PRO A 227 15.00 -19.65 1.14
C PRO A 227 15.54 -19.51 2.57
N ARG A 228 16.88 -19.50 2.72
CA ARG A 228 17.56 -19.33 4.01
C ARG A 228 17.32 -17.95 4.65
N LEU A 229 17.12 -16.91 3.86
CA LEU A 229 16.90 -15.53 4.32
C LEU A 229 15.42 -15.11 4.30
N LYS A 230 14.49 -16.05 4.02
CA LYS A 230 13.06 -15.74 3.95
C LYS A 230 12.54 -15.09 5.23
N ALA A 231 12.91 -15.63 6.40
CA ALA A 231 12.51 -15.09 7.69
C ALA A 231 13.08 -13.68 7.93
N LEU A 232 14.33 -13.44 7.50
CA LEU A 232 14.97 -12.14 7.57
C LEU A 232 14.25 -11.12 6.68
N GLY A 233 13.94 -11.48 5.44
CA GLY A 233 13.18 -10.63 4.52
C GLY A 233 11.82 -10.23 5.08
N THR A 234 11.08 -11.18 5.65
CA THR A 234 9.81 -10.92 6.32
C THR A 234 9.98 -9.97 7.51
N LEU A 235 10.96 -10.24 8.37
CA LEU A 235 11.26 -9.39 9.52
C LEU A 235 11.56 -7.95 9.08
N VAL A 236 12.51 -7.78 8.16
CA VAL A 236 12.92 -6.45 7.69
C VAL A 236 11.73 -5.73 7.05
N SER A 237 10.94 -6.41 6.21
CA SER A 237 9.78 -5.79 5.56
C SER A 237 8.71 -5.34 6.56
N HIS A 238 8.43 -6.14 7.60
CA HIS A 238 7.52 -5.75 8.69
C HIS A 238 8.05 -4.53 9.45
N VAL A 239 9.33 -4.54 9.84
CA VAL A 239 9.93 -3.43 10.58
C VAL A 239 10.01 -2.16 9.71
N THR A 240 10.26 -2.30 8.42
CA THR A 240 10.21 -1.21 7.43
C THR A 240 8.85 -0.54 7.45
N LEU A 241 7.76 -1.30 7.36
CA LEU A 241 6.40 -0.75 7.40
C LEU A 241 6.10 -0.08 8.74
N ARG A 242 6.56 -0.64 9.86
CA ARG A 242 6.40 -0.02 11.19
C ARG A 242 7.12 1.33 11.28
N LEU A 243 8.33 1.45 10.74
CA LEU A 243 9.09 2.70 10.69
C LEU A 243 8.43 3.73 9.76
N LEU A 244 7.96 3.27 8.59
CA LEU A 244 7.33 4.14 7.60
C LEU A 244 5.95 4.64 8.04
N LYS A 245 5.29 4.01 9.02
CA LYS A 245 3.96 4.42 9.52
C LYS A 245 2.98 4.70 8.37
N PRO A 246 2.59 3.67 7.61
CA PRO A 246 1.66 3.84 6.50
C PRO A 246 0.30 4.35 6.98
N GLU A 247 -0.47 5.00 6.10
CA GLU A 247 -1.86 5.43 6.34
C GLU A 247 -2.85 4.22 6.33
N CYS A 248 -2.48 3.13 7.01
CA CYS A 248 -3.31 1.94 7.15
C CYS A 248 -2.96 1.18 8.44
N ALA A 249 -3.89 0.35 8.91
CA ALA A 249 -3.64 -0.50 10.06
C ALA A 249 -2.62 -1.62 9.72
N LEU A 250 -1.58 -1.71 10.56
CA LEU A 250 -0.67 -2.84 10.59
C LEU A 250 -1.22 -3.95 11.49
N ASP A 251 -0.80 -5.19 11.23
CA ASP A 251 -1.20 -6.32 12.05
C ASP A 251 -0.66 -6.16 13.48
N LYS A 252 -1.53 -6.36 14.47
CA LYS A 252 -1.18 -6.24 15.89
C LYS A 252 -0.08 -7.21 16.29
N SER A 253 -0.01 -8.39 15.66
CA SER A 253 1.03 -9.38 15.92
C SER A 253 2.43 -8.86 15.62
N TRP A 254 2.60 -7.99 14.61
CA TRP A 254 3.89 -7.41 14.25
C TRP A 254 4.37 -6.34 15.23
N CYS A 255 3.43 -5.81 16.03
CA CYS A 255 3.66 -4.73 17.00
C CYS A 255 3.78 -5.25 18.44
N GLN A 256 3.82 -6.56 18.66
CA GLN A 256 4.00 -7.16 20.00
C GLN A 256 5.38 -6.85 20.58
N GLU A 257 6.43 -6.91 19.75
CA GLU A 257 7.79 -6.51 20.11
C GLU A 257 7.94 -4.99 19.99
N GLU A 258 8.65 -4.37 20.94
CA GLU A 258 8.99 -2.95 20.88
C GLU A 258 9.75 -2.62 19.59
N LEU A 259 9.49 -1.45 19.01
CA LEU A 259 10.06 -1.08 17.71
C LEU A 259 11.60 -0.98 17.76
N SER A 260 12.16 -0.39 18.82
CA SER A 260 13.62 -0.24 18.95
C SER A 260 14.34 -1.59 18.99
N LEU A 261 13.79 -2.56 19.73
CA LEU A 261 14.29 -3.93 19.82
C LEU A 261 14.19 -4.66 18.47
N ALA A 262 13.05 -4.54 17.78
CA ALA A 262 12.86 -5.13 16.47
C ALA A 262 13.83 -4.56 15.42
N VAL A 263 14.10 -3.25 15.47
CA VAL A 263 15.11 -2.57 14.64
C VAL A 263 16.51 -3.11 14.95
N LYS A 264 16.90 -3.16 16.23
CA LYS A 264 18.20 -3.69 16.65
C LYS A 264 18.39 -5.12 16.12
N ARG A 265 17.41 -5.99 16.35
CA ARG A 265 17.41 -7.38 15.88
C ARG A 265 17.52 -7.49 14.36
N ALA A 266 16.77 -6.69 13.61
CA ALA A 266 16.81 -6.70 12.15
C ALA A 266 18.17 -6.23 11.61
N VAL A 267 18.75 -5.16 12.17
CA VAL A 267 20.09 -4.68 11.78
C VAL A 267 21.17 -5.72 12.10
N THR A 268 21.15 -6.30 13.30
CA THR A 268 22.13 -7.31 13.71
C THR A 268 22.09 -8.55 12.82
N LEU A 269 20.89 -9.05 12.48
CA LEU A 269 20.76 -10.19 11.56
C LEU A 269 21.18 -9.83 10.13
N LEU A 270 20.80 -8.65 9.63
CA LEU A 270 21.27 -8.20 8.31
C LEU A 270 22.79 -8.10 8.29
N HIS A 271 23.41 -7.57 9.33
CA HIS A 271 24.84 -7.44 9.46
C HIS A 271 25.52 -8.81 9.48
N SER A 272 25.08 -9.74 10.33
CA SER A 272 25.67 -11.08 10.47
C SER A 272 25.61 -11.90 9.18
N HIS A 273 24.55 -11.75 8.39
CA HIS A 273 24.39 -12.46 7.13
C HIS A 273 25.03 -11.75 5.93
N THR A 274 25.29 -10.45 6.01
CA THR A 274 25.90 -9.67 4.91
C THR A 274 27.41 -9.58 5.02
N ILE A 275 27.94 -9.44 6.24
CA ILE A 275 29.36 -9.18 6.48
C ILE A 275 30.11 -10.50 6.61
N THR A 276 30.92 -10.82 5.61
CA THR A 276 31.76 -12.04 5.61
C THR A 276 32.81 -11.99 6.72
N SER A 277 33.10 -13.14 7.35
CA SER A 277 33.95 -13.23 8.54
C SER A 277 35.40 -12.75 8.35
N ARG A 278 35.87 -12.52 7.11
CA ARG A 278 37.17 -11.86 6.86
C ARG A 278 37.26 -10.43 7.44
N VAL A 279 36.11 -9.82 7.77
CA VAL A 279 36.01 -8.47 8.35
C VAL A 279 35.40 -8.50 9.79
N GLY A 280 35.10 -9.68 10.37
CA GLY A 280 34.52 -9.76 11.73
C GLY A 280 33.91 -11.13 12.13
N LYS A 281 33.04 -11.14 13.15
CA LYS A 281 32.26 -12.33 13.62
C LYS A 281 31.05 -12.61 12.71
N GLY A 282 31.26 -12.79 11.41
CA GLY A 282 30.20 -13.14 10.45
C GLY A 282 29.86 -14.63 10.49
N GLU A 283 28.66 -14.99 10.03
CA GLU A 283 28.33 -16.41 9.81
C GLU A 283 29.21 -17.03 8.70
N PRO A 284 29.49 -18.35 8.75
CA PRO A 284 30.32 -19.01 7.75
C PRO A 284 29.78 -18.87 6.32
N ASP A 285 28.45 -18.70 6.16
CA ASP A 285 27.76 -18.53 4.88
C ASP A 285 27.33 -17.07 4.61
N ALA A 286 27.88 -16.11 5.36
CA ALA A 286 27.58 -14.70 5.15
C ALA A 286 28.03 -14.26 3.75
N ALA A 287 27.14 -13.55 3.04
CA ALA A 287 27.39 -13.04 1.71
C ALA A 287 26.56 -11.76 1.49
N PRO A 288 27.05 -10.83 0.66
CA PRO A 288 26.27 -9.65 0.28
C PRO A 288 24.92 -10.05 -0.33
N LEU A 289 23.90 -9.21 -0.12
CA LEU A 289 22.60 -9.41 -0.75
C LEU A 289 22.69 -9.08 -2.24
N SER A 290 21.88 -9.75 -3.07
CA SER A 290 21.70 -9.34 -4.47
C SER A 290 21.17 -7.91 -4.54
N ALA A 291 21.43 -7.20 -5.64
CA ALA A 291 20.97 -5.83 -5.82
C ALA A 291 19.43 -5.68 -5.66
N PRO A 292 18.58 -6.59 -6.17
CA PRO A 292 17.15 -6.59 -5.89
C PRO A 292 16.82 -6.76 -4.40
N ALA A 293 17.48 -7.70 -3.71
CA ALA A 293 17.24 -7.93 -2.29
C ALA A 293 17.68 -6.74 -1.44
N PHE A 294 18.81 -6.13 -1.77
CA PHE A 294 19.30 -4.93 -1.13
C PHE A 294 18.36 -3.74 -1.38
N SER A 295 17.79 -3.59 -2.58
CA SER A 295 16.81 -2.52 -2.88
C SER A 295 15.57 -2.59 -2.00
N LEU A 296 15.12 -3.80 -1.62
CA LEU A 296 14.00 -4.00 -0.71
C LEU A 296 14.36 -3.64 0.74
N VAL A 297 15.59 -3.92 1.16
CA VAL A 297 16.10 -3.66 2.53
C VAL A 297 16.56 -2.21 2.70
N PHE A 298 16.98 -1.53 1.64
CA PHE A 298 17.53 -0.18 1.71
C PHE A 298 16.60 0.85 2.38
N PRO A 299 15.27 0.87 2.12
CA PRO A 299 14.35 1.77 2.81
C PRO A 299 14.38 1.60 4.34
N PHE A 300 14.53 0.37 4.84
CA PHE A 300 14.71 0.12 6.27
C PHE A 300 15.97 0.80 6.79
N LEU A 301 17.12 0.52 6.17
CA LEU A 301 18.41 1.05 6.59
C LEU A 301 18.41 2.59 6.55
N LYS A 302 17.86 3.17 5.48
CA LYS A 302 17.71 4.62 5.32
C LYS A 302 16.89 5.23 6.47
N MET A 303 15.71 4.66 6.75
CA MET A 303 14.83 5.15 7.81
C MET A 303 15.50 5.07 9.19
N VAL A 304 16.26 4.01 9.47
CA VAL A 304 16.98 3.89 10.74
C VAL A 304 18.07 4.95 10.85
N LEU A 305 18.79 5.25 9.76
CA LEU A 305 19.82 6.28 9.77
C LEU A 305 19.26 7.71 9.88
N THR A 306 18.13 8.01 9.24
CA THR A 306 17.62 9.38 9.14
C THR A 306 16.60 9.76 10.21
N GLU A 307 15.81 8.81 10.72
CA GLU A 307 14.64 9.11 11.57
C GLU A 307 14.75 8.62 13.02
N MET A 308 15.73 7.77 13.35
CA MET A 308 15.93 7.30 14.73
C MET A 308 16.93 8.19 15.47
N PRO A 309 16.79 8.36 16.80
CA PRO A 309 17.76 9.10 17.62
C PRO A 309 19.09 8.34 17.72
N HIS A 310 20.17 9.11 17.91
CA HIS A 310 21.56 8.64 17.95
C HIS A 310 22.29 9.27 19.13
N HIS A 311 21.88 8.91 20.36
CA HIS A 311 22.36 9.56 21.58
C HIS A 311 23.02 8.58 22.56
N SER A 312 23.11 7.30 22.22
CA SER A 312 23.73 6.25 23.03
C SER A 312 24.78 5.47 22.24
N GLU A 313 25.76 4.89 22.95
CA GLU A 313 26.79 4.03 22.35
C GLU A 313 26.18 2.84 21.59
N GLU A 314 25.08 2.26 22.09
CA GLU A 314 24.37 1.18 21.40
C GLU A 314 23.75 1.61 20.07
N GLU A 315 23.30 2.86 19.95
CA GLU A 315 22.77 3.43 18.72
C GLU A 315 23.91 3.74 17.73
N GLU A 316 25.05 4.22 18.22
CA GLU A 316 26.26 4.42 17.41
C GLU A 316 26.80 3.10 16.84
N GLU A 317 26.85 2.03 17.64
CA GLU A 317 27.24 0.70 17.17
C GLU A 317 26.29 0.21 16.07
N ARG A 318 24.98 0.43 16.23
CA ARG A 318 23.98 0.11 15.20
C ARG A 318 24.22 0.89 13.91
N MET A 319 24.53 2.18 14.00
CA MET A 319 24.89 2.97 12.81
C MET A 319 26.13 2.41 12.13
N ALA A 320 27.16 2.05 12.90
CA ALA A 320 28.36 1.44 12.35
C ALA A 320 28.05 0.13 11.61
N GLN A 321 27.19 -0.72 12.15
CA GLN A 321 26.72 -1.94 11.47
C GLN A 321 26.02 -1.62 10.15
N ILE A 322 25.13 -0.62 10.12
CA ILE A 322 24.45 -0.20 8.89
C ILE A 322 25.46 0.33 7.86
N LEU A 323 26.38 1.21 8.27
CA LEU A 323 27.39 1.77 7.38
C LEU A 323 28.30 0.69 6.80
N GLN A 324 28.65 -0.35 7.57
CA GLN A 324 29.38 -1.50 7.07
C GLN A 324 28.58 -2.27 6.01
N ILE A 325 27.29 -2.52 6.24
CA ILE A 325 26.39 -3.13 5.25
C ILE A 325 26.38 -2.31 3.96
N LEU A 326 26.19 -0.99 4.06
CA LEU A 326 26.17 -0.09 2.90
C LEU A 326 27.52 -0.10 2.16
N THR A 327 28.62 -0.11 2.89
CA THR A 327 29.99 -0.11 2.33
C THR A 327 30.24 -1.36 1.50
N VAL A 328 29.90 -2.54 2.01
CA VAL A 328 30.07 -3.81 1.29
C VAL A 328 29.28 -3.79 -0.02
N HIS A 329 28.02 -3.37 0.00
CA HIS A 329 27.20 -3.32 -1.22
C HIS A 329 27.66 -2.24 -2.22
N ALA A 330 28.18 -1.10 -1.74
CA ALA A 330 28.75 -0.07 -2.61
C ALA A 330 30.04 -0.56 -3.30
N GLN A 331 30.85 -1.37 -2.60
CA GLN A 331 32.10 -1.91 -3.12
C GLN A 331 31.93 -3.04 -4.14
N LEU A 332 30.77 -3.74 -4.16
CA LEU A 332 30.49 -4.78 -5.16
C LEU A 332 30.67 -4.28 -6.60
N ARG A 333 30.41 -2.99 -6.85
CA ARG A 333 30.53 -2.35 -8.17
C ARG A 333 31.89 -1.68 -8.42
N ALA A 334 32.78 -1.66 -7.44
CA ALA A 334 34.06 -0.97 -7.51
C ALA A 334 35.21 -1.86 -8.06
N SER A 335 34.94 -3.13 -8.40
CA SER A 335 36.00 -4.03 -8.85
C SER A 335 36.48 -3.66 -10.27
N PRO A 336 37.77 -3.33 -10.45
CA PRO A 336 38.34 -2.96 -11.76
C PRO A 336 38.43 -4.14 -12.76
N SER A 337 38.12 -5.36 -12.31
CA SER A 337 38.16 -6.59 -13.12
C SER A 337 36.90 -6.86 -13.93
N ASN A 338 35.79 -6.15 -13.68
CA ASN A 338 34.52 -6.36 -14.39
C ASN A 338 34.42 -5.36 -15.56
N PRO A 339 34.40 -5.83 -16.83
CA PRO A 339 34.18 -4.93 -17.96
C PRO A 339 32.78 -4.29 -17.86
N PRO A 340 32.60 -3.05 -18.34
CA PRO A 340 31.38 -2.25 -18.15
C PRO A 340 30.11 -2.77 -18.88
N GLY A 341 30.10 -4.03 -19.32
CA GLY A 341 29.10 -4.57 -20.24
C GLY A 341 27.99 -5.42 -19.62
N ARG A 342 28.24 -6.22 -18.57
CA ARG A 342 27.22 -7.10 -17.97
C ARG A 342 27.53 -7.40 -16.51
N VAL A 343 26.87 -6.66 -15.63
CA VAL A 343 26.77 -6.97 -14.20
C VAL A 343 25.45 -7.69 -14.02
N ASP A 344 25.49 -8.89 -13.43
CA ASP A 344 24.26 -9.61 -13.07
C ASP A 344 23.68 -9.07 -11.75
N GLU A 345 22.57 -9.64 -11.29
CA GLU A 345 21.89 -9.18 -10.08
C GLU A 345 22.72 -9.32 -8.79
N ASN A 346 23.86 -10.02 -8.82
CA ASN A 346 24.72 -10.28 -7.66
C ASN A 346 25.97 -9.39 -7.60
N GLY A 347 26.22 -8.58 -8.64
CA GLY A 347 27.35 -7.64 -8.71
C GLY A 347 28.46 -8.07 -9.64
#